data_AF-A0A1E3JBD5-F1
#
_entry.id   AF-A0A1E3JBD5-F1
#
_cell.length_a   1.000
_cell.length_b   1.000
_cell.length_c   1.000
_cell.angle_alpha   90.00
_cell.angle_beta   90.00
_cell.angle_gamma   90.00
#
_symmetry.space_group_name_H-M   'P 1'
#
loop_
_entity.id
_entity.type
_entity.pdbx_description
1 polymer ?
#
loop_
_entity_poly.entity_id
_entity_poly.type
_entity_poly.pdbx_seq_one_letter_code
_entity_poly.pdbx_strand_id
1 'polypeptide(L)'
;MSSNFSRFPPNSTQGNHQDDHVEHQCYCPAHLDLSAPKDSVADWVGSGKPLHQGEFISLVTFKDGTSTILHNGCGGSAIRFALEACEREVEEEVIGHITREAMETAGIYEEYKKTFGETVSVRFGALNPTGQFYPIMEGGDEFRFDRDTNTCETLITDFQQFIRSLTFDPVALSEATAWEEEWEDSHPSENEDDSSEYDSSEHESGEEEE
;
A
#
# COMPACT_ATOMS: atom_id res chain seq x y z
N MET A 1 -0.74 18.01 -19.46
CA MET A 1 0.32 17.11 -19.99
C MET A 1 -0.31 15.75 -20.21
N SER A 2 0.07 15.00 -21.25
CA SER A 2 -0.47 13.64 -21.46
C SER A 2 0.13 12.72 -20.42
N SER A 3 -0.68 12.22 -19.49
CA SER A 3 -0.25 11.21 -18.52
C SER A 3 0.23 9.97 -19.27
N ASN A 4 1.46 9.54 -19.01
CA ASN A 4 2.04 8.36 -19.67
C ASN A 4 1.61 7.12 -18.89
N PHE A 5 0.54 6.47 -19.37
CA PHE A 5 -0.02 5.23 -18.81
C PHE A 5 0.61 3.97 -19.43
N SER A 6 1.83 4.05 -19.96
CA SER A 6 2.50 2.90 -20.62
C SER A 6 2.93 1.79 -19.65
N ARG A 7 2.67 1.95 -18.36
CA ARG A 7 3.08 1.03 -17.29
C ARG A 7 1.97 0.91 -16.24
N PHE A 8 1.74 -0.30 -15.77
CA PHE A 8 0.79 -0.61 -14.71
C PHE A 8 1.49 -1.31 -13.52
N PRO A 9 1.24 -0.88 -12.26
CA PRO A 9 0.46 0.30 -11.91
C PRO A 9 1.15 1.58 -12.44
N PRO A 10 0.37 2.63 -12.73
CA PRO A 10 0.95 3.93 -13.06
C PRO A 10 1.71 4.50 -11.86
N ASN A 11 2.44 5.58 -12.09
CA ASN A 11 2.98 6.36 -10.97
C ASN A 11 1.80 6.83 -10.11
N SER A 12 1.91 6.68 -8.79
CA SER A 12 0.91 7.13 -7.82
C SER A 12 0.42 8.58 -8.00
N THR A 13 1.19 9.47 -8.62
CA THR A 13 0.76 10.86 -8.89
C THR A 13 -0.11 11.01 -10.14
N GLN A 14 -0.33 9.94 -10.92
CA GLN A 14 -1.10 9.99 -12.17
C GLN A 14 -2.58 9.71 -11.89
N GLY A 15 -3.29 10.71 -11.36
CA GLY A 15 -4.75 10.69 -11.13
C GLY A 15 -5.51 11.77 -11.91
N ASN A 16 -6.84 11.79 -11.77
CA ASN A 16 -7.76 12.69 -12.48
C ASN A 16 -7.96 14.04 -11.74
N HIS A 17 -6.92 14.87 -11.58
CA HIS A 17 -7.00 16.02 -10.65
C HIS A 17 -6.54 17.38 -11.21
N GLN A 18 -7.08 18.46 -10.62
CA GLN A 18 -7.02 19.85 -11.09
C GLN A 18 -6.24 20.83 -10.18
N ASP A 19 -5.64 20.39 -9.06
CA ASP A 19 -5.06 21.27 -8.03
C ASP A 19 -3.51 21.25 -7.93
N ASP A 20 -2.97 22.25 -7.21
CA ASP A 20 -1.53 22.54 -7.03
C ASP A 20 -0.81 21.62 -5.99
N HIS A 21 -1.50 20.64 -5.40
CA HIS A 21 -0.96 19.69 -4.43
C HIS A 21 -0.59 18.34 -5.07
N VAL A 22 0.46 17.68 -4.57
CA VAL A 22 0.81 16.32 -5.03
C VAL A 22 -0.16 15.33 -4.40
N GLU A 23 -1.17 14.95 -5.15
CA GLU A 23 -2.11 13.91 -4.75
C GLU A 23 -1.64 12.54 -5.23
N HIS A 24 -1.54 11.60 -4.28
CA HIS A 24 -1.17 10.24 -4.55
C HIS A 24 -2.39 9.33 -4.54
N GLN A 25 -2.40 8.34 -5.44
CA GLN A 25 -3.35 7.23 -5.44
C GLN A 25 -2.60 5.90 -5.40
N CYS A 26 -3.12 4.96 -4.62
CA CYS A 26 -2.64 3.58 -4.62
C CYS A 26 -3.39 2.75 -5.66
N TYR A 27 -2.71 2.43 -6.75
CA TYR A 27 -3.19 1.55 -7.83
C TYR A 27 -2.92 0.07 -7.56
N CYS A 28 -3.09 -0.35 -6.31
CA CYS A 28 -3.05 -1.74 -5.96
C CYS A 28 -4.32 -2.45 -6.46
N PRO A 29 -4.25 -3.65 -7.07
CA PRO A 29 -5.42 -4.41 -7.48
C PRO A 29 -6.51 -4.55 -6.41
N ALA A 30 -6.14 -4.57 -5.12
CA ALA A 30 -7.09 -4.61 -4.00
C ALA A 30 -7.94 -3.35 -3.83
N HIS A 31 -7.59 -2.25 -4.50
CA HIS A 31 -8.33 -1.00 -4.49
C HIS A 31 -9.08 -0.74 -5.81
N LEU A 32 -8.85 -1.54 -6.84
CA LEU A 32 -9.38 -1.31 -8.17
C LEU A 32 -10.65 -2.13 -8.42
N ASP A 33 -11.53 -1.58 -9.25
CA ASP A 33 -12.64 -2.35 -9.80
C ASP A 33 -12.15 -3.26 -10.93
N LEU A 34 -11.91 -4.52 -10.61
CA LEU A 34 -11.43 -5.52 -11.56
C LEU A 34 -12.53 -6.10 -12.47
N SER A 35 -13.77 -5.60 -12.38
CA SER A 35 -14.88 -6.07 -13.24
C SER A 35 -14.82 -5.50 -14.66
N ALA A 36 -14.07 -4.42 -14.88
CA ALA A 36 -13.86 -3.81 -16.19
C ALA A 36 -12.57 -4.32 -16.87
N PRO A 37 -12.42 -4.26 -18.20
CA PRO A 37 -11.13 -4.51 -18.85
C PRO A 37 -10.19 -3.31 -18.69
N LYS A 38 -8.87 -3.55 -18.62
CA LYS A 38 -7.83 -2.50 -18.56
C LYS A 38 -7.96 -1.42 -19.64
N ASP A 39 -8.43 -1.78 -20.83
CA ASP A 39 -8.56 -0.87 -21.98
C ASP A 39 -9.60 0.24 -21.76
N SER A 40 -10.43 0.17 -20.70
CA SER A 40 -11.28 1.29 -20.26
C SER A 40 -10.51 2.30 -19.41
N VAL A 41 -9.25 2.60 -19.78
CA VAL A 41 -8.18 3.33 -19.05
C VAL A 41 -8.64 4.54 -18.21
N ALA A 42 -9.70 5.24 -18.63
CA ALA A 42 -10.28 6.35 -17.85
C ALA A 42 -10.92 5.91 -16.52
N ASP A 43 -11.56 4.75 -16.47
CA ASP A 43 -12.24 4.22 -15.29
C ASP A 43 -11.24 3.65 -14.26
N TRP A 44 -10.08 3.19 -14.74
CA TRP A 44 -9.04 2.56 -13.92
C TRP A 44 -8.11 3.53 -13.22
N VAL A 45 -7.80 4.65 -13.88
CA VAL A 45 -6.91 5.68 -13.33
C VAL A 45 -7.62 6.52 -12.26
N GLY A 46 -8.95 6.55 -12.27
CA GLY A 46 -9.78 7.20 -11.24
C GLY A 46 -10.22 6.29 -10.09
N SER A 47 -9.94 4.98 -10.15
CA SER A 47 -10.37 4.01 -9.13
C SER A 47 -9.29 3.66 -8.11
N GLY A 48 -8.09 4.25 -8.21
CA GLY A 48 -7.08 4.09 -7.17
C GLY A 48 -7.58 4.66 -5.83
N LYS A 49 -7.15 4.04 -4.72
CA LYS A 49 -7.44 4.59 -3.38
C LYS A 49 -6.67 5.90 -3.22
N PRO A 50 -7.31 7.05 -2.97
CA PRO A 50 -6.61 8.29 -2.63
C PRO A 50 -5.78 8.09 -1.35
N LEU A 51 -4.57 8.62 -1.35
CA LEU A 51 -3.69 8.60 -0.18
C LEU A 51 -3.60 10.02 0.40
N HIS A 52 -3.73 10.13 1.71
CA HIS A 52 -3.71 11.41 2.42
C HIS A 52 -2.48 11.59 3.30
N GLN A 53 -2.27 12.81 3.78
CA GLN A 53 -1.20 13.11 4.73
C GLN A 53 -1.34 12.26 6.00
N GLY A 54 -0.21 11.93 6.61
CA GLY A 54 -0.12 11.05 7.78
C GLY A 54 -0.27 9.56 7.49
N GLU A 55 -0.98 9.18 6.42
CA GLU A 55 -1.22 7.77 6.08
C GLU A 55 0.11 7.01 5.88
N PHE A 56 0.22 5.84 6.50
CA PHE A 56 1.37 4.97 6.31
C PHE A 56 1.38 4.36 4.92
N ILE A 57 2.55 4.41 4.28
CA ILE A 57 2.75 4.04 2.90
C ILE A 57 4.09 3.33 2.70
N SER A 58 4.20 2.62 1.59
CA SER A 58 5.43 2.03 1.07
C SER A 58 5.87 2.81 -0.16
N LEU A 59 7.11 3.30 -0.16
CA LEU A 59 7.77 3.83 -1.35
C LEU A 59 8.51 2.70 -2.04
N VAL A 60 8.11 2.40 -3.27
CA VAL A 60 8.72 1.36 -4.10
C VAL A 60 9.56 2.03 -5.17
N THR A 61 10.83 1.65 -5.28
CA THR A 61 11.74 2.15 -6.31
C THR A 61 12.04 1.04 -7.33
N PHE A 62 11.99 1.40 -8.61
CA PHE A 62 12.21 0.51 -9.74
C PHE A 62 13.62 0.68 -10.33
N LYS A 63 14.03 -0.30 -11.13
CA LYS A 63 15.36 -0.34 -11.76
C LYS A 63 15.66 0.85 -12.67
N ASP A 64 14.63 1.46 -13.27
CA ASP A 64 14.77 2.66 -14.11
C ASP A 64 14.95 3.96 -13.29
N GLY A 65 14.95 3.86 -11.96
CA GLY A 65 15.08 4.99 -11.03
C GLY A 65 13.76 5.71 -10.74
N THR A 66 12.65 5.28 -11.33
CA THR A 66 11.32 5.78 -10.99
C THR A 66 10.81 5.13 -9.71
N SER A 67 9.87 5.79 -9.05
CA SER A 67 9.24 5.28 -7.83
C SER A 67 7.73 5.45 -7.87
N THR A 68 7.03 4.63 -7.10
CA THR A 68 5.60 4.76 -6.84
C THR A 68 5.30 4.57 -5.36
N ILE A 69 4.21 5.18 -4.89
CA ILE A 69 3.74 5.07 -3.52
C ILE A 69 2.56 4.10 -3.47
N LEU A 70 2.60 3.18 -2.51
CA LEU A 70 1.52 2.25 -2.22
C LEU A 70 1.02 2.48 -0.79
N HIS A 71 -0.28 2.34 -0.57
CA HIS A 71 -0.84 2.16 0.76
C HIS A 71 -0.09 1.02 1.49
N ASN A 72 0.14 1.15 2.80
CA ASN A 72 0.99 0.23 3.58
C ASN A 72 0.70 -1.25 3.33
N GLY A 73 -0.59 -1.65 3.38
CA GLY A 73 -1.00 -3.04 3.14
C GLY A 73 -0.72 -3.55 1.72
N CYS A 74 -0.52 -2.64 0.77
CA CYS A 74 -0.26 -2.95 -0.63
C CYS A 74 1.24 -3.06 -0.96
N GLY A 75 2.12 -2.56 -0.10
CA GLY A 75 3.58 -2.65 -0.28
C GLY A 75 4.09 -4.09 -0.43
N GLY A 76 3.41 -5.05 0.19
CA GLY A 76 3.70 -6.49 0.04
C GLY A 76 3.66 -6.99 -1.40
N SER A 77 2.94 -6.30 -2.29
CA SER A 77 2.89 -6.62 -3.73
C SER A 77 4.26 -6.50 -4.38
N ALA A 78 5.03 -5.46 -4.01
CA ALA A 78 6.39 -5.28 -4.52
C ALA A 78 7.29 -6.47 -4.13
N ILE A 79 7.14 -6.98 -2.91
CA ILE A 79 7.89 -8.16 -2.43
C ILE A 79 7.45 -9.42 -3.18
N ARG A 80 6.13 -9.62 -3.29
CA ARG A 80 5.49 -10.80 -3.86
C ARG A 80 5.80 -11.00 -5.35
N PHE A 81 6.01 -9.90 -6.09
CA PHE A 81 6.23 -9.92 -7.54
C PHE A 81 7.67 -9.60 -7.96
N ALA A 82 8.57 -9.25 -7.04
CA ALA A 82 9.93 -8.87 -7.38
C ALA A 82 10.75 -9.94 -8.09
N LEU A 83 10.36 -11.21 -7.98
CA LEU A 83 11.01 -12.34 -8.63
C LEU A 83 10.05 -13.01 -9.62
N GLU A 84 10.37 -12.93 -10.91
CA GLU A 84 9.56 -13.51 -12.00
C GLU A 84 9.37 -15.03 -11.90
N ALA A 85 10.29 -15.72 -11.22
CA ALA A 85 10.28 -17.17 -11.02
C ALA A 85 9.19 -17.66 -10.04
N CYS A 86 8.53 -16.76 -9.30
CA CYS A 86 7.48 -17.10 -8.34
C CYS A 86 6.10 -17.07 -9.02
N GLU A 87 5.92 -17.86 -10.07
CA GLU A 87 4.64 -17.90 -10.77
C GLU A 87 3.54 -18.46 -9.85
N ARG A 88 2.38 -17.82 -9.90
CA ARG A 88 1.25 -18.04 -8.98
C ARG A 88 0.23 -18.96 -9.60
N GLU A 89 -0.42 -19.78 -8.79
CA GLU A 89 -1.59 -20.53 -9.25
C GLU A 89 -2.75 -19.56 -9.53
N VAL A 90 -3.67 -19.96 -10.42
CA VAL A 90 -4.75 -19.10 -10.93
C VAL A 90 -5.68 -18.65 -9.79
N GLU A 91 -5.95 -19.54 -8.84
CA GLU A 91 -6.82 -19.32 -7.68
C GLU A 91 -6.07 -18.73 -6.48
N GLU A 92 -4.75 -18.53 -6.56
CA GLU A 92 -3.96 -18.05 -5.44
C GLU A 92 -4.29 -16.57 -5.14
N GLU A 93 -4.48 -16.24 -3.86
CA GLU A 93 -4.62 -14.85 -3.39
C GLU A 93 -3.28 -14.10 -3.53
N VAL A 94 -3.25 -13.15 -4.45
CA VAL A 94 -2.05 -12.40 -4.82
C VAL A 94 -1.90 -11.14 -3.97
N ILE A 95 -2.97 -10.39 -3.72
CA ILE A 95 -2.98 -9.21 -2.85
C ILE A 95 -4.32 -9.09 -2.13
N GLY A 96 -4.33 -9.17 -0.80
CA GLY A 96 -5.57 -9.30 -0.04
C GLY A 96 -6.36 -10.51 -0.53
N HIS A 97 -7.61 -10.30 -0.95
CA HIS A 97 -8.50 -11.32 -1.50
C HIS A 97 -8.49 -11.39 -3.05
N ILE A 98 -7.64 -10.60 -3.71
CA ILE A 98 -7.57 -10.58 -5.17
C ILE A 98 -6.76 -11.77 -5.66
N THR A 99 -7.38 -12.58 -6.54
CA THR A 99 -6.75 -13.73 -7.18
C THR A 99 -5.98 -13.36 -8.44
N ARG A 100 -5.09 -14.24 -8.90
CA ARG A 100 -4.45 -14.12 -10.22
C ARG A 100 -5.50 -14.07 -11.34
N GLU A 101 -6.51 -14.94 -11.28
CA GLU A 101 -7.60 -14.99 -12.27
C GLU A 101 -8.31 -13.64 -12.44
N ALA A 102 -8.61 -12.95 -11.33
CA ALA A 102 -9.27 -11.65 -11.37
C ALA A 102 -8.40 -10.60 -12.07
N MET A 103 -7.09 -10.61 -11.80
CA MET A 103 -6.12 -9.72 -12.44
C MET A 103 -5.91 -10.05 -13.93
N GLU A 104 -5.96 -11.33 -14.32
CA GLU A 104 -5.87 -11.77 -15.71
C GLU A 104 -7.14 -11.41 -16.49
N THR A 105 -8.32 -11.58 -15.88
CA THR A 105 -9.62 -11.19 -16.46
C THR A 105 -9.67 -9.70 -16.74
N ALA A 106 -9.15 -8.88 -15.81
CA ALA A 106 -8.99 -7.45 -16.00
C ALA A 106 -7.87 -7.07 -16.98
N GLY A 107 -7.01 -8.01 -17.38
CA GLY A 107 -5.88 -7.77 -18.28
C GLY A 107 -4.71 -7.00 -17.66
N ILE A 108 -4.57 -7.02 -16.33
CA ILE A 108 -3.53 -6.27 -15.60
C ILE A 108 -2.39 -7.15 -15.08
N TYR A 109 -2.60 -8.48 -14.95
CA TYR A 109 -1.67 -9.37 -14.24
C TYR A 109 -0.23 -9.35 -14.78
N GLU A 110 -0.05 -9.60 -16.07
CA GLU A 110 1.29 -9.70 -16.67
C GLU A 110 2.07 -8.39 -16.57
N GLU A 111 1.41 -7.25 -16.75
CA GLU A 111 2.07 -5.96 -16.65
C GLU A 111 2.37 -5.57 -15.20
N TYR A 112 1.47 -5.89 -14.28
CA TYR A 112 1.69 -5.71 -12.85
C TYR A 112 2.89 -6.53 -12.37
N LYS A 113 2.94 -7.81 -12.76
CA LYS A 113 4.05 -8.73 -12.49
C LYS A 113 5.34 -8.18 -13.07
N LYS A 114 5.35 -7.77 -14.34
CA LYS A 114 6.52 -7.19 -15.00
C LYS A 114 7.02 -5.93 -14.27
N THR A 115 6.12 -5.00 -13.93
CA THR A 115 6.45 -3.75 -13.27
C THR A 115 7.09 -3.97 -11.91
N PHE A 116 6.46 -4.75 -11.03
CA PHE A 116 7.02 -5.02 -9.71
C PHE A 116 8.18 -6.01 -9.77
N GLY A 117 8.24 -6.82 -10.82
CA GLY A 117 9.39 -7.60 -11.22
C GLY A 117 10.63 -6.76 -11.54
N GLU A 118 10.54 -5.42 -11.58
CA GLU A 118 11.69 -4.51 -11.70
C GLU A 118 12.01 -3.75 -10.40
N THR A 119 11.35 -4.09 -9.29
CA THR A 119 11.60 -3.45 -7.99
C THR A 119 13.05 -3.67 -7.54
N VAL A 120 13.68 -2.60 -7.05
CA VAL A 120 15.04 -2.63 -6.47
C VAL A 120 15.06 -2.30 -4.99
N SER A 121 14.07 -1.55 -4.50
CA SER A 121 13.95 -1.30 -3.06
C SER A 121 12.56 -0.91 -2.60
N VAL A 122 12.31 -1.09 -1.30
CA VAL A 122 11.13 -0.63 -0.58
C VAL A 122 11.54 0.13 0.67
N ARG A 123 10.88 1.26 0.94
CA ARG A 123 11.00 2.05 2.17
C ARG A 123 9.62 2.27 2.78
N PHE A 124 9.57 2.39 4.11
CA PHE A 124 8.35 2.66 4.86
C PHE A 124 8.33 4.10 5.36
N GLY A 125 7.17 4.73 5.26
CA GLY A 125 7.01 6.15 5.56
C GLY A 125 5.55 6.55 5.68
N ALA A 126 5.33 7.86 5.76
CA ALA A 126 4.04 8.50 5.65
C ALA A 126 4.07 9.54 4.51
N LEU A 127 2.92 10.07 4.12
CA LEU A 127 2.86 11.28 3.32
C LEU A 127 2.90 12.50 4.24
N ASN A 128 3.77 13.46 3.94
CA ASN A 128 3.73 14.77 4.60
C ASN A 128 2.62 15.66 4.00
N PRO A 129 2.33 16.84 4.58
CA PRO A 129 1.28 17.74 4.09
C PRO A 129 1.48 18.26 2.66
N THR A 130 2.69 18.16 2.11
CA THR A 130 2.98 18.51 0.71
C THR A 130 2.76 17.35 -0.25
N GLY A 131 2.35 16.18 0.26
CA GLY A 131 2.20 14.94 -0.50
C GLY A 131 3.53 14.21 -0.74
N GLN A 132 4.62 14.57 -0.07
CA GLN A 132 5.91 13.92 -0.27
C GLN A 132 6.13 12.77 0.71
N PHE A 133 6.89 11.75 0.28
CA PHE A 133 7.33 10.67 1.15
C PHE A 133 8.15 11.19 2.33
N TYR A 134 7.76 10.79 3.54
CA TYR A 134 8.44 11.08 4.78
C TYR A 134 8.83 9.79 5.51
N PRO A 135 10.12 9.51 5.75
CA PRO A 135 10.54 8.29 6.44
C PRO A 135 10.14 8.33 7.92
N ILE A 136 9.51 7.26 8.40
CA ILE A 136 9.07 7.12 9.81
C ILE A 136 9.90 6.09 10.60
N MET A 137 10.83 5.42 9.94
CA MET A 137 11.74 4.45 10.56
C MET A 137 13.06 5.14 10.92
N GLU A 138 13.66 4.76 12.05
CA GLU A 138 14.99 5.21 12.45
C GLU A 138 16.00 4.93 11.31
N GLY A 139 16.90 5.87 11.06
CA GLY A 139 17.91 5.75 10.00
C GLY A 139 17.38 5.81 8.57
N GLY A 140 16.05 5.84 8.37
CA GLY A 140 15.43 5.88 7.06
C GLY A 140 15.65 4.60 6.25
N ASP A 141 15.73 3.46 6.96
CA ASP A 141 16.09 2.14 6.43
C ASP A 141 15.33 1.73 5.16
N GLU A 142 16.02 0.96 4.34
CA GLU A 142 15.58 0.54 3.01
C GLU A 142 15.80 -0.96 2.84
N PHE A 143 14.75 -1.68 2.45
CA PHE A 143 14.89 -3.05 2.00
C PHE A 143 15.33 -3.07 0.54
N ARG A 144 16.47 -3.68 0.25
CA ARG A 144 17.00 -3.82 -1.11
C ARG A 144 16.89 -5.26 -1.57
N PHE A 145 16.46 -5.44 -2.82
CA PHE A 145 16.35 -6.77 -3.42
C PHE A 145 17.70 -7.19 -3.95
N ASP A 146 18.26 -8.27 -3.41
CA ASP A 146 19.45 -8.91 -3.97
C ASP A 146 19.04 -10.03 -4.92
N ARG A 147 18.96 -9.70 -6.21
CA ARG A 147 18.53 -10.66 -7.24
C ARG A 147 19.58 -11.70 -7.58
N ASP A 148 20.84 -11.48 -7.18
CA ASP A 148 21.90 -12.45 -7.44
C ASP A 148 21.85 -13.60 -6.42
N THR A 149 21.24 -13.38 -5.26
CA THR A 149 21.21 -14.35 -4.16
C THR A 149 19.81 -14.76 -3.72
N ASN A 150 18.79 -13.92 -3.88
CA ASN A 150 17.44 -14.21 -3.42
C ASN A 150 16.67 -15.15 -4.36
N THR A 151 16.17 -16.24 -3.78
CA THR A 151 15.04 -17.05 -4.27
C THR A 151 13.72 -16.53 -3.71
N CYS A 152 12.58 -17.02 -4.23
CA CYS A 152 11.24 -16.69 -3.70
C CYS A 152 11.13 -16.86 -2.18
N GLU A 153 11.65 -17.96 -1.63
CA GLU A 153 11.56 -18.28 -0.20
C GLU A 153 12.46 -17.37 0.65
N THR A 154 13.71 -17.17 0.19
CA THR A 154 14.67 -16.32 0.93
C THR A 154 14.22 -14.86 0.92
N LEU A 155 13.67 -14.36 -0.18
CA LEU A 155 13.20 -12.98 -0.29
C LEU A 155 12.11 -12.66 0.74
N ILE A 156 11.12 -13.56 0.87
CA ILE A 156 10.04 -13.39 1.84
C ILE A 156 10.60 -13.44 3.27
N THR A 157 11.53 -14.36 3.52
CA THR A 157 12.16 -14.51 4.84
C THR A 157 12.98 -13.28 5.22
N ASP A 158 13.81 -12.79 4.29
CA ASP A 158 14.66 -11.61 4.49
C ASP A 158 13.82 -10.35 4.69
N PHE A 159 12.74 -10.20 3.92
CA PHE A 159 11.81 -9.10 4.10
C PHE A 159 11.11 -9.16 5.46
N GLN A 160 10.67 -10.33 5.91
CA GLN A 160 10.09 -10.47 7.25
C GLN A 160 11.11 -10.16 8.35
N GLN A 161 12.37 -10.55 8.18
CA GLN A 161 13.44 -10.20 9.12
C GLN A 161 13.70 -8.70 9.13
N PHE A 162 13.74 -8.07 7.96
CA PHE A 162 13.86 -6.62 7.82
C PHE A 162 12.74 -5.90 8.58
N ILE A 163 11.47 -6.25 8.34
CA ILE A 163 10.33 -5.65 9.05
C ILE A 163 10.46 -5.81 10.57
N ARG A 164 10.88 -6.97 11.05
CA ARG A 164 11.08 -7.21 12.49
C ARG A 164 12.25 -6.42 13.09
N SER A 165 13.22 -6.01 12.27
CA SER A 165 14.34 -5.17 12.71
C SER A 165 14.04 -3.68 12.68
N LEU A 166 12.99 -3.25 11.99
CA LEU A 166 12.62 -1.84 11.91
C LEU A 166 12.23 -1.29 13.29
N THR A 167 12.69 -0.08 13.56
CA THR A 167 12.32 0.70 14.74
C THR A 167 11.77 2.03 14.25
N PHE A 168 10.65 2.48 14.83
CA PHE A 168 10.07 3.78 14.50
C PHE A 168 10.92 4.91 15.07
N ASP A 169 11.14 5.95 14.28
CA ASP A 169 11.62 7.23 14.81
C ASP A 169 10.46 7.89 15.56
N PRO A 170 10.58 8.15 16.87
CA PRO A 170 9.47 8.64 17.68
C PRO A 170 9.03 10.06 17.30
N VAL A 171 9.95 10.89 16.79
CA VAL A 171 9.62 12.24 16.34
C VAL A 171 8.89 12.17 15.02
N ALA A 172 9.42 11.41 14.05
CA ALA A 172 8.80 11.27 12.74
C ALA A 172 7.42 10.60 12.82
N LEU A 173 7.26 9.61 13.70
CA LEU A 173 5.98 8.96 13.96
C LEU A 173 4.97 9.96 14.56
N SER A 174 5.38 10.75 15.55
CA SER A 174 4.51 11.76 16.17
C SER A 174 4.06 12.82 15.17
N GLU A 175 4.93 13.23 14.23
CA GLU A 175 4.57 14.16 13.17
C GLU A 175 3.58 13.55 12.19
N ALA A 176 3.81 12.29 11.77
CA ALA A 176 2.89 11.59 10.88
C ALA A 176 1.48 11.44 11.49
N THR A 177 1.39 11.07 12.77
CA THR A 177 0.11 11.00 13.48
C THR A 177 -0.57 12.35 13.57
N ALA A 178 0.16 13.43 13.85
CA ALA A 178 -0.43 14.77 13.90
C ALA A 178 -1.00 15.22 12.53
N TRP A 179 -0.34 14.85 11.43
CA TRP A 179 -0.87 15.14 10.08
C TRP A 179 -2.12 14.32 9.76
N GLU A 180 -2.17 13.06 10.20
CA GLU A 180 -3.35 12.21 10.06
C GLU A 180 -4.55 12.79 10.81
N GLU A 181 -4.36 13.17 12.09
CA GLU A 181 -5.38 13.83 12.91
C GLU A 181 -5.89 15.14 12.28
N GLU A 182 -4.98 16.00 11.79
CA GLU A 182 -5.36 17.24 11.10
C GLU A 182 -6.19 16.98 9.83
N TRP A 183 -5.88 15.90 9.11
CA TRP A 183 -6.63 15.52 7.92
C TRP A 183 -8.03 15.00 8.28
N GLU A 184 -8.14 14.13 9.28
CA GLU A 184 -9.41 13.59 9.78
C GLU A 184 -10.32 14.70 10.32
N ASP A 185 -9.78 15.65 11.09
CA ASP A 185 -10.53 16.81 11.61
C ASP A 185 -11.09 17.70 10.48
N SER A 186 -10.36 17.80 9.37
CA SER A 186 -10.76 18.58 8.19
C SER A 186 -11.71 17.82 7.24
N HIS A 187 -11.78 16.50 7.37
CA HIS A 187 -12.61 15.60 6.56
C HIS A 187 -13.40 14.65 7.47
N PRO A 188 -14.24 15.18 8.37
CA PRO A 188 -14.98 14.36 9.32
C PRO A 188 -15.78 13.31 8.54
N SER A 189 -15.56 12.03 8.88
CA SER A 189 -16.34 10.96 8.27
C SER A 189 -17.82 11.19 8.58
N GLU A 190 -18.72 11.04 7.60
CA GLU A 190 -20.17 11.25 7.78
C GLU A 190 -20.85 10.20 8.69
N ASN A 191 -20.09 9.47 9.52
CA ASN A 191 -20.58 8.41 10.38
C ASN A 191 -20.45 8.79 11.86
N GLU A 192 -21.26 9.73 12.31
CA GLU A 192 -21.60 9.92 13.74
C GLU A 192 -23.11 9.76 13.93
N ASP A 193 -23.56 8.51 14.11
CA ASP A 193 -24.70 8.16 14.97
C ASP A 193 -24.84 6.62 15.07
N ASP A 194 -23.96 5.98 15.83
CA ASP A 194 -24.33 4.78 16.61
C ASP A 194 -23.53 4.75 17.91
N SER A 195 -23.80 5.75 18.75
CA SER A 195 -23.47 5.70 20.16
C SER A 195 -24.36 4.64 20.84
N SER A 196 -23.99 3.36 20.73
CA SER A 196 -24.41 2.39 21.75
C SER A 196 -23.28 2.25 22.76
N GLU A 197 -23.47 2.99 23.86
CA GLU A 197 -22.79 2.82 25.13
C GLU A 197 -22.69 1.33 25.47
N TYR A 198 -21.50 0.74 25.38
CA TYR A 198 -21.23 -0.54 26.01
C TYR A 198 -20.93 -0.30 27.49
N ASP A 199 -22.01 -0.06 28.24
CA ASP A 199 -22.04 -0.05 29.70
C ASP A 199 -21.55 -1.41 30.20
N SER A 200 -20.27 -1.48 30.59
CA SER A 200 -19.69 -2.63 31.27
C SER A 200 -19.82 -2.43 32.77
N SER A 201 -21.06 -2.45 33.26
CA SER A 201 -21.36 -2.61 34.68
C SER A 201 -22.08 -3.95 34.91
N GLU A 202 -21.54 -4.68 35.90
CA GLU A 202 -22.14 -5.81 36.62
C GLU A 202 -22.12 -7.21 35.95
N HIS A 203 -21.18 -8.06 36.37
CA HIS A 203 -21.53 -9.06 37.40
C HIS A 203 -20.28 -9.79 37.93
N GLU A 204 -19.89 -9.41 39.15
CA GLU A 204 -19.18 -10.28 40.09
C GLU A 204 -20.22 -11.10 40.88
N SER A 205 -19.81 -12.30 41.29
CA SER A 205 -20.38 -13.21 42.31
C SER A 205 -21.20 -14.42 41.84
N GLY A 206 -20.73 -15.59 42.25
CA GLY A 206 -21.57 -16.76 42.46
C GLY A 206 -20.97 -18.13 42.11
N GLU A 207 -19.81 -18.50 42.69
CA GLU A 207 -19.53 -19.92 42.94
C GLU A 207 -19.33 -20.11 44.45
N GLU A 208 -20.38 -20.60 45.11
CA GLU A 208 -20.32 -21.17 46.46
C GLU A 208 -20.05 -22.68 46.32
N GLU A 209 -19.00 -23.16 46.99
CA GLU A 209 -18.78 -24.57 47.31
C GLU A 209 -19.56 -24.94 48.57
N GLU A 210 -20.62 -25.75 48.43
CA GLU A 210 -20.96 -27.02 49.13
C GLU A 210 -22.45 -27.39 49.01
#